data_AF-A0A644Z3E4-F1
#
_entry.id   AF-A0A644Z3E4-F1
#
_cell.length_a   1.000
_cell.length_b   1.000
_cell.length_c   1.000
_cell.angle_alpha   90.00
_cell.angle_beta   90.00
_cell.angle_gamma   90.00
#
_symmetry.space_group_name_H-M   'P 1'
#
loop_
_entity.id
_entity.type
_entity.pdbx_description
1 polymer ?
#
loop_
_entity_poly.entity_id
_entity_poly.type
_entity_poly.pdbx_seq_one_letter_code
_entity_poly.pdbx_strand_id
1 'polypeptide(L)'
;MQSLSPTRYEEQRALRRGLPQGTSTFIAEFQDALDESIRSDERYAYRLLLLPMKGPKTDADMALNFVRQDELTPDELQELVGQQGSVIVAEKFRNAANGDEVLPSAAAKQVQERILFEFGVNDFTRLRKKWGIGPVKSQSKDQLPNSEGYCLYSPTFKQYAYLPKLVDRMVAALSVEDDYTSLVGHRPTVKPDHQ
;
A
#
# COMPACT_ATOMS: atom_id res chain seq x y z
N MET A 1 29.71 -1.39 25.77
CA MET A 1 29.60 -0.98 24.35
C MET A 1 29.13 -2.20 23.55
N GLN A 2 27.85 -2.25 23.17
CA GLN A 2 27.35 -3.26 22.21
C GLN A 2 27.71 -2.76 20.81
N SER A 3 28.28 -3.61 19.97
CA SER A 3 28.62 -3.24 18.60
C SER A 3 27.98 -4.20 17.61
N LEU A 4 27.56 -3.64 16.48
CA LEU A 4 26.87 -4.34 15.41
C LEU A 4 27.78 -4.67 14.22
N SER A 5 29.08 -4.35 14.29
CA SER A 5 30.02 -4.71 13.22
C SER A 5 30.69 -6.06 13.50
N PRO A 6 30.89 -6.94 12.49
CA PRO A 6 31.45 -8.28 12.68
C PRO A 6 32.80 -8.31 13.42
N THR A 7 33.71 -7.40 13.07
CA THR A 7 35.02 -7.24 13.73
C THR A 7 34.90 -6.94 15.22
N ARG A 8 33.91 -6.13 15.61
CA ARG A 8 33.70 -5.76 17.02
C ARG A 8 32.95 -6.84 17.80
N TYR A 9 32.24 -7.76 17.12
CA TYR A 9 31.68 -8.96 17.76
C TYR A 9 32.78 -9.90 18.26
N GLU A 10 33.84 -10.10 17.48
CA GLU A 10 34.97 -10.93 17.88
C GLU A 10 35.72 -10.33 19.07
N GLU A 11 35.97 -9.01 19.03
CA GLU A 11 36.55 -8.26 20.15
C GLU A 11 35.68 -8.38 21.42
N GLN A 12 34.36 -8.25 21.28
CA GLN A 12 33.44 -8.40 22.40
C GLN A 12 33.44 -9.82 22.97
N ARG A 13 33.48 -10.86 22.10
CA ARG A 13 33.62 -12.26 22.54
C ARG A 13 34.95 -12.49 23.24
N ALA A 14 36.05 -11.92 22.74
CA ALA A 14 37.36 -12.04 23.35
C ALA A 14 37.38 -11.39 24.74
N LEU A 15 36.82 -10.18 24.88
CA LEU A 15 36.68 -9.51 26.17
C LEU A 15 35.83 -10.31 27.16
N ARG A 16 34.73 -10.91 26.69
CA ARG A 16 33.88 -11.77 27.54
C ARG A 16 34.58 -13.05 27.97
N ARG A 17 35.43 -13.66 27.12
CA ARG A 17 36.24 -14.83 27.48
C ARG A 17 37.28 -14.53 28.56
N GLY A 18 37.73 -13.28 28.66
CA GLY A 18 38.67 -12.83 29.69
C GLY A 18 38.05 -12.58 31.06
N LEU A 19 36.73 -12.70 31.21
CA LEU A 19 36.07 -12.47 32.49
C LEU A 19 36.31 -13.65 33.45
N PRO A 20 36.63 -13.39 34.72
CA PRO A 20 36.68 -14.44 35.75
C PRO A 20 35.35 -15.20 35.82
N GLN A 21 35.43 -16.51 36.07
CA GLN A 21 34.26 -17.38 36.09
C GLN A 21 33.15 -16.87 37.04
N GLY A 22 33.53 -16.40 38.24
CA GLY A 22 32.57 -15.85 39.20
C GLY A 22 31.81 -14.63 38.69
N THR A 23 32.46 -13.75 37.92
CA THR A 23 31.82 -12.59 37.31
C THR A 23 30.86 -13.00 36.19
N SER A 24 31.26 -13.96 35.36
CA SER A 24 30.41 -14.50 34.29
C SER A 24 29.16 -15.18 34.85
N THR A 25 29.33 -15.99 35.91
CA THR A 25 28.23 -16.64 36.63
C THR A 25 27.29 -15.61 37.25
N PHE A 26 27.83 -14.61 37.96
CA PHE A 26 27.02 -13.54 38.55
C PHE A 26 26.16 -12.80 37.51
N ILE A 27 26.74 -12.46 36.35
CA ILE A 27 26.00 -11.77 35.29
C ILE A 27 24.85 -12.64 34.76
N ALA A 28 25.09 -13.94 34.55
CA ALA A 28 24.07 -14.86 34.07
C ALA A 28 22.94 -15.04 35.09
N GLU A 29 23.28 -15.28 36.36
CA GLU A 29 22.30 -15.44 37.45
C GLU A 29 21.49 -14.16 37.67
N PHE A 30 22.13 -12.98 37.59
CA PHE A 30 21.42 -11.71 37.69
C PHE A 30 20.44 -11.49 36.53
N GLN A 31 20.80 -11.91 35.31
CA GLN A 31 19.92 -11.81 34.16
C GLN A 31 18.71 -12.74 34.26
N ASP A 32 18.90 -13.97 34.73
CA ASP A 32 17.83 -14.95 34.92
C ASP A 32 16.90 -14.60 36.09
N ALA A 33 17.44 -13.95 37.14
CA ALA A 33 16.66 -13.55 38.31
C ALA A 33 15.85 -12.25 38.11
N LEU A 34 16.01 -11.57 36.97
CA LEU A 34 15.26 -10.35 36.67
C LEU A 34 13.79 -10.68 36.36
N ASP A 35 12.89 -10.00 37.05
CA ASP A 35 11.45 -10.10 36.79
C ASP A 35 11.12 -9.62 35.36
N GLU A 36 10.20 -10.33 34.69
CA GLU A 36 9.79 -9.99 33.32
C GLU A 36 9.24 -8.56 33.23
N SER A 37 8.55 -8.09 34.27
CA SER A 37 8.02 -6.72 34.32
C SER A 37 9.11 -5.65 34.25
N ILE A 38 10.31 -5.94 34.74
CA ILE A 38 11.49 -5.06 34.65
C ILE A 38 12.18 -5.27 33.30
N ARG A 39 12.30 -6.51 32.83
CA ARG A 39 12.96 -6.87 31.57
C ARG A 39 12.26 -6.26 30.35
N SER A 40 10.93 -6.20 30.37
CA SER A 40 10.11 -5.61 29.31
C SER A 40 9.79 -4.12 29.53
N ASP A 41 10.27 -3.50 30.60
CA ASP A 41 9.96 -2.10 30.91
C ASP A 41 10.62 -1.16 29.91
N GLU A 42 9.82 -0.31 29.27
CA GLU A 42 10.29 0.65 28.27
C GLU A 42 11.33 1.64 28.81
N ARG A 43 11.36 1.90 30.12
CA ARG A 43 12.34 2.80 30.75
C ARG A 43 13.77 2.29 30.59
N TYR A 44 13.96 0.99 30.45
CA TYR A 44 15.26 0.35 30.23
C TYR A 44 15.45 -0.12 28.77
N ALA A 45 14.51 0.19 27.87
CA ALA A 45 14.60 -0.19 26.47
C ALA A 45 15.65 0.64 25.71
N TYR A 46 16.65 -0.05 25.17
CA TYR A 46 17.57 0.52 24.19
C TYR A 46 17.03 0.30 22.78
N ARG A 47 16.49 1.37 22.16
CA ARG A 47 15.88 1.30 20.83
C ARG A 47 16.93 1.60 19.75
N LEU A 48 17.13 0.65 18.85
CA LEU A 48 18.02 0.80 17.69
C LEU A 48 17.20 0.98 16.43
N LEU A 49 17.49 2.04 15.67
CA LEU A 49 17.00 2.23 14.32
C LEU A 49 18.10 1.82 13.35
N LEU A 50 17.90 0.71 12.64
CA LEU A 50 18.81 0.25 11.60
C LEU A 50 18.27 0.67 10.24
N LEU A 51 19.05 1.48 9.53
CA LEU A 51 18.73 1.89 8.15
C LEU A 51 19.59 1.03 7.20
N PRO A 52 18.98 0.18 6.36
CA PRO A 52 19.74 -0.61 5.40
C PRO A 52 20.33 0.30 4.32
N MET A 53 21.65 0.24 4.17
CA MET A 53 22.40 0.95 3.13
C MET A 53 22.81 -0.06 2.05
N LYS A 54 22.62 0.27 0.78
CA LYS A 54 23.06 -0.58 -0.32
C LYS A 54 24.59 -0.50 -0.46
N GLY A 55 25.29 -1.49 0.07
CA GLY A 55 26.74 -1.67 -0.12
C GLY A 55 27.07 -2.56 -1.32
N PRO A 56 28.35 -2.60 -1.76
CA PRO A 56 28.85 -3.62 -2.67
C PRO A 56 28.70 -5.02 -2.05
N LYS A 57 28.47 -6.05 -2.88
CA LYS A 57 28.17 -7.43 -2.44
C LYS A 57 29.21 -8.04 -1.49
N THR A 58 30.44 -7.55 -1.51
CA THR A 58 31.58 -8.04 -0.71
C THR A 58 31.57 -7.52 0.72
N ASP A 59 30.88 -6.41 1.00
CA ASP A 59 30.98 -5.67 2.27
C ASP A 59 29.64 -5.67 3.02
N ALA A 60 28.71 -6.56 2.65
CA ALA A 60 27.41 -6.65 3.29
C ALA A 60 27.50 -7.50 4.57
N ASP A 61 27.30 -6.86 5.73
CA ASP A 61 27.28 -7.53 7.04
C ASP A 61 26.09 -8.50 7.21
N MET A 62 25.04 -8.35 6.39
CA MET A 62 23.84 -9.19 6.41
C MET A 62 23.15 -9.20 5.04
N ALA A 63 22.75 -10.38 4.58
CA ALA A 63 21.89 -10.52 3.41
C ALA A 63 20.43 -10.42 3.83
N LEU A 64 19.70 -9.45 3.27
CA LEU A 64 18.26 -9.34 3.43
C LEU A 64 17.56 -10.01 2.27
N ASN A 65 16.68 -10.96 2.56
CA ASN A 65 15.80 -11.55 1.57
C ASN A 65 14.46 -10.81 1.61
N PHE A 66 14.17 -10.09 0.54
CA PHE A 66 12.89 -9.41 0.35
C PHE A 66 11.94 -10.40 -0.32
N VAL A 67 10.88 -10.78 0.40
CA VAL A 67 9.82 -11.66 -0.13
C VAL A 67 8.52 -10.87 -0.15
N ARG A 68 7.78 -10.98 -1.25
CA ARG A 68 6.51 -10.28 -1.42
C ARG A 68 5.42 -11.05 -0.67
N GLN A 69 4.56 -10.33 0.06
CA GLN A 69 3.55 -10.96 0.92
C GLN A 69 2.48 -11.72 0.15
N ASP A 70 2.17 -11.30 -1.08
CA ASP A 70 1.20 -11.94 -1.99
C ASP A 70 1.68 -13.27 -2.58
N GLU A 71 2.98 -13.56 -2.46
CA GLU A 71 3.60 -14.80 -2.91
C GLU A 71 3.75 -15.82 -1.77
N LEU A 72 3.32 -15.47 -0.55
CA LEU A 72 3.43 -16.32 0.63
C LEU A 72 2.08 -16.96 0.99
N THR A 73 2.09 -18.26 1.22
CA THR A 73 0.98 -18.95 1.88
C THR A 73 0.89 -18.54 3.37
N PRO A 74 -0.27 -18.74 4.03
CA PRO A 74 -0.41 -18.41 5.45
C PRO A 74 0.63 -19.10 6.34
N ASP A 75 0.99 -20.33 5.99
CA ASP A 75 1.96 -21.15 6.72
C ASP A 75 3.39 -20.61 6.53
N GLU A 76 3.78 -20.26 5.29
CA GLU A 76 5.08 -19.64 4.99
C GLU A 76 5.23 -18.25 5.63
N LEU A 77 4.13 -17.50 5.71
CA LEU A 77 4.10 -16.20 6.37
C LEU A 77 4.33 -16.35 7.89
N GLN A 78 3.73 -17.38 8.51
CA GLN A 78 3.95 -17.72 9.91
C GLN A 78 5.40 -18.15 10.18
N GLU A 79 6.02 -18.91 9.26
CA GLU A 79 7.42 -19.34 9.36
C GLU A 79 8.42 -18.20 9.21
N LEU A 80 8.08 -17.17 8.41
CA LEU A 80 8.91 -15.99 8.20
C LEU A 80 8.79 -14.96 9.34
N VAL A 81 7.69 -15.00 10.10
CA VAL A 81 7.50 -14.18 11.31
C VAL A 81 8.37 -14.73 12.43
N GLY A 82 9.55 -14.11 12.61
CA GLY A 82 10.50 -14.45 13.66
C GLY A 82 11.85 -14.98 13.17
N GLN A 83 12.03 -15.20 11.87
CA GLN A 83 13.34 -15.51 11.31
C GLN A 83 14.21 -14.24 11.20
N GLN A 84 15.48 -14.36 11.61
CA GLN A 84 16.46 -13.30 11.47
C GLN A 84 16.81 -13.11 9.98
N GLY A 85 16.60 -11.90 9.44
CA GLY A 85 17.04 -11.52 8.08
C GLY A 85 15.96 -11.52 7.00
N SER A 86 14.72 -11.93 7.29
CA SER A 86 13.58 -11.81 6.37
C SER A 86 12.85 -10.49 6.58
N VAL A 87 12.80 -9.65 5.54
CA VAL A 87 11.97 -8.44 5.51
C VAL A 87 10.76 -8.73 4.65
N ILE A 88 9.60 -8.89 5.29
CA ILE A 88 8.32 -9.00 4.57
C ILE A 88 8.02 -7.63 4.00
N VAL A 89 8.13 -7.50 2.68
CA VAL A 89 7.76 -6.26 1.98
C VAL A 89 6.26 -6.34 1.73
N ALA A 90 5.49 -5.71 2.61
CA ALA A 90 4.13 -5.32 2.29
C ALA A 90 4.23 -4.16 1.29
N GLU A 91 4.22 -4.48 -0.01
CA GLU A 91 4.00 -3.46 -1.03
C GLU A 91 2.65 -2.80 -0.73
N LYS A 92 2.69 -1.62 -0.11
CA LYS A 92 1.59 -0.67 -0.27
C LYS A 92 1.60 -0.34 -1.75
N PHE A 93 0.72 -0.98 -2.51
CA PHE A 93 0.29 -0.52 -3.83
C PHE A 93 -0.20 0.93 -3.68
N ARG A 94 0.74 1.87 -3.67
CA ARG A 94 0.49 3.20 -4.17
C ARG A 94 0.53 2.98 -5.66
N ASN A 95 -0.63 2.75 -6.27
CA ASN A 95 -0.78 2.78 -7.72
C ASN A 95 0.11 3.90 -8.23
N ALA A 96 1.12 3.54 -9.01
CA ALA A 96 1.99 4.50 -9.63
C ALA A 96 1.08 5.39 -10.45
N ALA A 97 0.80 6.58 -9.92
CA ALA A 97 0.17 7.64 -10.68
C ALA A 97 0.95 7.77 -12.00
N ASN A 98 0.23 7.84 -13.11
CA ASN A 98 0.70 8.02 -14.48
C ASN A 98 0.71 6.75 -15.37
N GLY A 99 -0.46 6.37 -15.86
CA GLY A 99 -0.56 5.64 -17.13
C GLY A 99 -1.87 5.95 -17.83
N ASP A 100 -2.94 5.31 -17.36
CA ASP A 100 -4.24 5.30 -18.04
C ASP A 100 -5.34 6.04 -17.27
N GLU A 101 -4.98 6.75 -16.20
CA GLU A 101 -5.92 7.46 -15.35
C GLU A 101 -6.42 8.72 -16.06
N VAL A 102 -7.73 8.86 -16.14
CA VAL A 102 -8.39 9.91 -16.92
C VAL A 102 -9.14 10.87 -16.01
N LEU A 103 -9.08 12.15 -16.36
CA LEU A 103 -9.90 13.17 -15.71
C LEU A 103 -11.38 12.95 -16.02
N PRO A 104 -12.32 13.41 -15.17
CA PRO A 104 -13.74 13.18 -15.38
C PRO A 104 -14.27 13.61 -16.76
N SER A 105 -13.72 14.68 -17.35
CA SER A 105 -14.07 15.10 -18.72
C SER A 105 -13.60 14.10 -19.78
N ALA A 106 -12.37 13.60 -19.66
CA ALA A 106 -11.82 12.59 -20.55
C ALA A 106 -12.53 11.24 -20.39
N ALA A 107 -12.83 10.85 -19.15
CA ALA A 107 -13.60 9.63 -18.85
C ALA A 107 -15.00 9.68 -19.48
N ALA A 108 -15.70 10.81 -19.35
CA ALA A 108 -17.00 10.99 -19.99
C ALA A 108 -16.92 10.89 -21.52
N LYS A 109 -15.89 11.48 -22.13
CA LYS A 109 -15.67 11.39 -23.57
C LYS A 109 -15.42 9.94 -24.01
N GLN A 110 -14.63 9.17 -23.28
CA GLN A 110 -14.38 7.76 -23.59
C GLN A 110 -15.63 6.89 -23.48
N VAL A 111 -16.50 7.15 -22.48
CA VAL A 111 -17.81 6.48 -22.39
C VAL A 111 -18.67 6.87 -23.59
N GLN A 112 -18.75 8.18 -23.88
CA GLN A 112 -19.51 8.70 -25.01
C GLN A 112 -19.08 8.01 -26.30
N GLU A 113 -17.79 7.96 -26.63
CA GLU A 113 -17.25 7.31 -27.85
C GLU A 113 -17.68 5.84 -28.01
N ARG A 114 -17.96 5.13 -26.92
CA ARG A 114 -18.28 3.69 -26.92
C ARG A 114 -19.78 3.37 -26.83
N ILE A 115 -20.64 4.37 -26.63
CA ILE A 115 -22.10 4.19 -26.57
C ILE A 115 -22.82 4.92 -27.71
N LEU A 116 -24.04 4.50 -28.02
CA LEU A 116 -24.88 5.11 -29.08
C LEU A 116 -25.57 6.41 -28.63
N PHE A 117 -25.56 6.69 -27.32
CA PHE A 117 -26.25 7.82 -26.71
C PHE A 117 -25.31 9.00 -26.45
N GLU A 118 -25.88 10.20 -26.33
CA GLU A 118 -25.18 11.36 -25.80
C GLU A 118 -24.82 11.11 -24.33
N PHE A 119 -23.57 11.40 -23.95
CA PHE A 119 -23.10 11.22 -22.58
C PHE A 119 -22.12 12.34 -22.22
N GLY A 120 -22.52 13.16 -21.27
CA GLY A 120 -21.75 14.31 -20.81
C GLY A 120 -21.06 14.08 -19.47
N VAL A 121 -20.27 15.07 -19.06
CA VAL A 121 -19.62 15.11 -17.74
C VAL A 121 -20.64 15.15 -16.59
N ASN A 122 -21.82 15.71 -16.84
CA ASN A 122 -22.92 15.74 -15.87
C ASN A 122 -23.45 14.33 -15.60
N ASP A 123 -23.61 13.52 -16.65
CA ASP A 123 -24.14 12.15 -16.56
C ASP A 123 -23.12 11.24 -15.87
N PHE A 124 -21.85 11.38 -16.24
CA PHE A 124 -20.73 10.77 -15.53
C PHE A 124 -20.76 11.10 -14.02
N THR A 125 -20.97 12.36 -13.68
CA THR A 125 -21.01 12.82 -12.28
C THR A 125 -22.23 12.27 -11.53
N ARG A 126 -23.39 12.16 -12.17
CA ARG A 126 -24.59 11.54 -11.58
C ARG A 126 -24.36 10.05 -11.32
N LEU A 127 -23.85 9.35 -12.33
CA LEU A 127 -23.67 7.90 -12.28
C LEU A 127 -22.64 7.49 -11.22
N ARG A 128 -21.47 8.14 -11.17
CA ARG A 128 -20.48 7.85 -10.13
C ARG A 128 -21.03 8.09 -8.73
N LYS A 129 -21.85 9.14 -8.53
CA LYS A 129 -22.44 9.47 -7.23
C LYS A 129 -23.45 8.42 -6.82
N LYS A 130 -24.28 7.97 -7.77
CA LYS A 130 -25.23 6.87 -7.56
C LYS A 130 -24.53 5.58 -7.16
N TRP A 131 -23.34 5.32 -7.71
CA TRP A 131 -22.52 4.15 -7.37
C TRP A 131 -21.60 4.32 -6.16
N GLY A 132 -21.56 5.51 -5.55
CA GLY A 132 -20.69 5.76 -4.40
C GLY A 132 -19.20 5.80 -4.77
N ILE A 133 -18.86 6.31 -5.96
CA ILE A 133 -17.49 6.34 -6.50
C ILE A 133 -17.01 7.80 -6.64
N GLY A 134 -15.79 8.06 -6.18
CA GLY A 134 -15.13 9.36 -6.30
C GLY A 134 -15.40 10.31 -5.12
N PRO A 135 -15.07 11.59 -5.26
CA PRO A 135 -15.14 12.54 -4.16
C PRO A 135 -16.59 12.92 -3.82
N VAL A 136 -16.85 13.12 -2.53
CA VAL A 136 -18.17 13.54 -2.00
C VAL A 136 -18.59 14.89 -2.57
N LYS A 137 -17.65 15.85 -2.60
CA LYS A 137 -17.80 17.17 -3.22
C LYS A 137 -16.60 17.44 -4.12
N SER A 138 -16.78 18.27 -5.14
CA SER A 138 -15.65 18.72 -5.96
C SER A 138 -14.56 19.29 -5.05
N GLN A 139 -13.30 18.90 -5.29
CA GLN A 139 -12.12 19.28 -4.48
C GLN A 139 -12.08 18.73 -3.04
N SER A 140 -13.02 17.88 -2.62
CA SER A 140 -12.88 17.17 -1.35
C SER A 140 -11.79 16.10 -1.44
N LYS A 141 -11.07 15.89 -0.33
CA LYS A 141 -10.18 14.74 -0.14
C LYS A 141 -10.92 13.49 0.34
N ASP A 142 -12.19 13.63 0.70
CA ASP A 142 -13.00 12.51 1.16
C ASP A 142 -13.59 11.78 -0.04
N GLN A 143 -13.35 10.48 -0.08
CA GLN A 143 -13.88 9.57 -1.09
C GLN A 143 -15.14 8.86 -0.59
N LEU A 144 -16.04 8.53 -1.51
CA LEU A 144 -17.21 7.71 -1.24
C LEU A 144 -16.80 6.23 -1.01
N PRO A 145 -17.60 5.42 -0.30
CA PRO A 145 -17.20 4.10 0.18
C PRO A 145 -16.81 3.09 -0.92
N ASN A 146 -17.37 3.21 -2.13
CA ASN A 146 -17.11 2.27 -3.23
C ASN A 146 -16.01 2.77 -4.19
N SER A 147 -15.18 3.72 -3.74
CA SER A 147 -14.15 4.35 -4.56
C SER A 147 -12.93 3.48 -4.83
N GLU A 148 -12.76 2.40 -4.06
CA GLU A 148 -11.62 1.50 -4.15
C GLU A 148 -11.54 0.83 -5.54
N GLY A 149 -10.37 0.94 -6.18
CA GLY A 149 -10.12 0.36 -7.50
C GLY A 149 -10.79 1.06 -8.69
N TYR A 150 -11.49 2.19 -8.48
CA TYR A 150 -12.14 2.97 -9.56
C TYR A 150 -11.65 4.41 -9.68
N CYS A 151 -11.16 5.01 -8.58
CA CYS A 151 -10.60 6.35 -8.63
C CYS A 151 -9.40 6.49 -7.69
N LEU A 152 -8.49 7.39 -8.07
CA LEU A 152 -7.26 7.67 -7.36
C LEU A 152 -7.12 9.18 -7.22
N TYR A 153 -6.75 9.65 -6.03
CA TYR A 153 -6.49 11.07 -5.84
C TYR A 153 -5.19 11.45 -6.53
N SER A 154 -5.24 12.38 -7.49
CA SER A 154 -4.05 12.92 -8.14
C SER A 154 -3.54 14.15 -7.38
N PRO A 155 -2.34 14.08 -6.76
CA PRO A 155 -1.73 15.23 -6.09
C PRO A 155 -1.45 16.37 -7.08
N THR A 156 -1.08 16.04 -8.32
CA THR A 156 -0.72 16.96 -9.40
C THR A 156 -1.88 17.89 -9.75
N PHE A 157 -3.07 17.32 -9.93
CA PHE A 157 -4.26 18.08 -10.34
C PHE A 157 -5.17 18.48 -9.17
N LYS A 158 -4.81 18.10 -7.92
CA LYS A 158 -5.61 18.29 -6.70
C LYS A 158 -7.07 17.80 -6.86
N GLN A 159 -7.26 16.76 -7.66
CA GLN A 159 -8.56 16.17 -7.97
C GLN A 159 -8.41 14.66 -8.18
N TYR A 160 -9.53 13.94 -8.10
CA TYR A 160 -9.56 12.51 -8.38
C TYR A 160 -9.47 12.26 -9.89
N ALA A 161 -8.56 11.36 -10.27
CA ALA A 161 -8.51 10.72 -11.56
C ALA A 161 -9.22 9.36 -11.49
N TYR A 162 -9.73 8.90 -12.62
CA TYR A 162 -10.53 7.67 -12.72
C TYR A 162 -9.81 6.63 -13.54
N LEU A 163 -9.92 5.37 -13.12
CA LEU A 163 -9.30 4.23 -13.79
C LEU A 163 -10.17 3.81 -15.01
N PRO A 164 -9.55 3.26 -16.08
CA PRO A 164 -10.28 2.73 -17.24
C PRO A 164 -11.36 1.71 -16.86
N LYS A 165 -11.13 0.94 -15.79
CA LYS A 165 -12.12 0.00 -15.22
C LYS A 165 -13.48 0.63 -14.93
N LEU A 166 -13.51 1.92 -14.53
CA LEU A 166 -14.77 2.62 -14.32
C LEU A 166 -15.49 2.90 -15.65
N VAL A 167 -14.74 3.29 -16.68
CA VAL A 167 -15.26 3.55 -18.03
C VAL A 167 -15.88 2.28 -18.59
N ASP A 168 -15.19 1.14 -18.51
CA ASP A 168 -15.70 -0.15 -19.01
C ASP A 168 -16.99 -0.56 -18.29
N ARG A 169 -17.04 -0.36 -16.96
CA ARG A 169 -18.25 -0.61 -16.17
C ARG A 169 -19.41 0.30 -16.58
N MET A 170 -19.15 1.57 -16.87
CA MET A 170 -20.17 2.51 -17.35
C MET A 170 -20.70 2.12 -18.72
N VAL A 171 -19.82 1.76 -19.67
CA VAL A 171 -20.22 1.32 -21.02
C VAL A 171 -21.09 0.07 -20.95
N ALA A 172 -20.69 -0.93 -20.15
CA ALA A 172 -21.48 -2.14 -19.96
C ALA A 172 -22.88 -1.86 -19.40
N ALA A 173 -23.00 -0.91 -18.47
CA ALA A 173 -24.28 -0.56 -17.84
C ALA A 173 -25.17 0.38 -18.68
N LEU A 174 -24.59 1.15 -19.60
CA LEU A 174 -25.30 2.17 -20.40
C LEU A 174 -25.59 1.71 -21.84
N SER A 175 -25.36 0.43 -22.14
CA SER A 175 -25.59 -0.13 -23.48
C SER A 175 -27.09 -0.26 -23.83
N VAL A 176 -27.98 -0.23 -22.84
CA VAL A 176 -29.43 -0.42 -22.99
C VAL A 176 -30.19 0.87 -22.62
N GLU A 177 -31.22 1.21 -23.39
CA GLU A 177 -32.00 2.45 -23.23
C GLU A 177 -32.71 2.55 -21.87
N ASP A 178 -33.29 1.44 -21.42
CA ASP A 178 -33.99 1.32 -20.13
C ASP A 178 -33.02 1.49 -18.95
N ASP A 179 -31.83 0.91 -19.06
CA ASP A 179 -30.79 1.02 -18.04
C ASP A 179 -30.21 2.43 -18.00
N TYR A 180 -30.01 3.08 -19.16
CA TYR A 180 -29.58 4.47 -19.24
C TYR A 180 -30.58 5.38 -18.51
N THR A 181 -31.87 5.25 -18.82
CA THR A 181 -32.92 6.08 -18.20
C THR A 181 -32.98 5.87 -16.70
N SER A 182 -32.88 4.61 -16.26
CA SER A 182 -32.89 4.24 -14.84
C SER A 182 -31.65 4.74 -14.08
N LEU A 183 -30.49 4.75 -14.72
CA LEU A 183 -29.20 5.10 -14.10
C LEU A 183 -28.91 6.60 -14.11
N VAL A 184 -29.14 7.28 -15.23
CA VAL A 184 -28.82 8.70 -15.45
C VAL A 184 -29.99 9.62 -15.07
N GLY A 185 -31.23 9.12 -15.19
CA GLY A 185 -32.44 9.82 -14.76
C GLY A 185 -33.07 10.74 -15.82
N HIS A 186 -32.67 10.63 -17.08
CA HIS A 186 -33.37 11.22 -18.22
C HIS A 186 -33.31 10.27 -19.43
N ARG A 187 -34.20 10.48 -20.41
CA ARG A 187 -34.18 9.69 -21.65
C ARG A 187 -32.88 9.95 -22.42
N PRO A 188 -32.26 8.91 -23.00
CA PRO A 188 -31.07 9.09 -23.82
C PRO A 188 -31.42 9.80 -25.14
N THR A 189 -30.54 10.69 -25.57
CA THR A 189 -30.57 11.25 -26.92
C THR A 189 -29.63 10.41 -27.80
N VAL A 190 -30.12 9.94 -28.95
CA VAL A 190 -29.27 9.21 -29.91
C VAL A 190 -28.36 10.21 -30.61
N LYS A 191 -27.08 9.85 -30.78
CA LYS A 191 -26.12 10.72 -31.48
C LYS A 191 -26.51 10.94 -32.95
N PRO A 192 -26.22 12.12 -33.52
CA PRO A 192 -26.54 12.44 -34.91
C PRO A 192 -25.75 11.63 -35.96
N ASP A 193 -24.61 11.02 -35.60
CA ASP A 193 -23.74 10.27 -36.55
C ASP A 193 -24.22 8.83 -36.87
N HIS A 194 -25.37 8.40 -36.36
CA HIS A 194 -25.94 7.06 -36.61
C HIS A 194 -27.28 7.11 -37.36
N GLN A 195 -27.53 8.16 -38.15
CA GLN A 195 -28.70 8.27 -39.05
C GLN A 195 -28.35 7.87 -40.48
#